data_AF-A0A847I2R6-F1
#
_entry.id   AF-A0A847I2R6-F1
#
_cell.length_a   1.000
_cell.length_b   1.000
_cell.length_c   1.000
_cell.angle_alpha   90.00
_cell.angle_beta   90.00
_cell.angle_gamma   90.00
#
_symmetry.space_group_name_H-M   'P 1'
#
loop_
_entity.id
_entity.type
_entity.pdbx_description
1 polymer ?
#
loop_
_entity_poly.entity_id
_entity_poly.type
_entity_poly.pdbx_seq_one_letter_code
_entity_poly.pdbx_strand_id
1 'polypeptide(L)'
;MSGNASNLSGPRGGLRPGAGLTRGWHWERIGELLVSNPVRCKRDQCYLARGAAADGMRPALAEFAVRFLQDGRELAQRRVALHARNGHDGELLGWIQTPENATHLQILVPRAASANGLGEVTFHAVAERDPKCHPLANVPRWSTYHLPFPIQRVLLPASLAELADAVPELAVTHARPRSRAAVAHQANQAACVLDPAWVEGLGLTWEDLLRLADRCWLLVDLETAGKLLSRAGVPGLELFSDEAQHGLMSARVEYADVQTRGFALQDVFPYGALTPAGGFHVRALRANRVWRRLADELALATLLASETPSPRQSGHVLSASAPLGRGELVITDLPWLVAGSMGPPIAPRLARHALRMHLGAPVEDDLQYWNRWDDSQIVVRDICDLARRYPPLQTVRWTPSPEGNACLGVCLPALNRAAPARTVLIRTGRIDNLDLHGGLPPEPMMIIMKQLAREAREATAWAQRYLANVNLVWQFETAAGLRYAVNYASAESFAFGTVYSSHLYPLNGSKDSTPSNVRSGAARRNNPARGENALLTQDEGIFGDGSLDYLRQLMSQVRRRIEAQVV
;
A
#
# COMPACT_ATOMS: atom_id res chain seq x y z
N MET A 1 -48.77 1.51 29.79
CA MET A 1 -48.62 0.18 29.16
C MET A 1 -47.34 0.20 28.34
N SER A 2 -46.35 -0.53 28.82
CA SER A 2 -45.02 -0.74 28.22
C SER A 2 -45.15 -1.53 26.92
N GLY A 3 -44.90 -0.87 25.79
CA GLY A 3 -44.76 -1.53 24.50
C GLY A 3 -43.39 -2.19 24.40
N ASN A 4 -43.38 -3.52 24.22
CA ASN A 4 -42.18 -4.33 24.01
C ASN A 4 -41.32 -3.76 22.87
N ALA A 5 -40.14 -3.25 23.21
CA ALA A 5 -39.06 -3.02 22.26
C ALA A 5 -38.58 -4.38 21.75
N SER A 6 -39.05 -4.79 20.57
CA SER A 6 -38.46 -5.92 19.86
C SER A 6 -36.98 -5.58 19.56
N ASN A 7 -36.05 -6.30 20.18
CA ASN A 7 -34.61 -6.22 19.93
C ASN A 7 -34.33 -6.40 18.42
N LEU A 8 -34.14 -5.30 17.68
CA LEU A 8 -33.63 -5.35 16.32
C LEU A 8 -32.15 -5.77 16.37
N SER A 9 -31.82 -6.94 15.83
CA SER A 9 -30.46 -7.52 15.89
C SER A 9 -29.57 -6.95 14.78
N GLY A 10 -29.19 -5.67 14.90
CA GLY A 10 -28.01 -5.15 14.17
C GLY A 10 -26.71 -5.73 14.74
N PRO A 11 -25.56 -5.51 14.06
CA PRO A 11 -24.26 -5.99 14.55
C PRO A 11 -24.00 -5.53 16.00
N ARG A 12 -23.50 -6.45 16.83
CA ARG A 12 -23.07 -6.14 18.20
C ARG A 12 -21.81 -5.27 18.19
N GLY A 13 -21.38 -4.82 19.36
CA GLY A 13 -20.16 -4.04 19.53
C GLY A 13 -20.42 -2.57 19.84
N GLY A 14 -19.47 -1.71 19.50
CA GLY A 14 -19.54 -0.29 19.86
C GLY A 14 -18.30 0.51 19.52
N LEU A 15 -18.35 1.80 19.85
CA LEU A 15 -17.21 2.71 19.81
C LEU A 15 -16.42 2.65 21.12
N ARG A 16 -15.13 2.35 21.02
CA ARG A 16 -14.17 2.33 22.14
C ARG A 16 -13.20 3.50 22.01
N PRO A 17 -13.48 4.65 22.64
CA PRO A 17 -12.62 5.84 22.56
C PRO A 17 -11.35 5.77 23.41
N GLY A 18 -11.19 4.71 24.23
CA GLY A 18 -10.06 4.48 25.13
C GLY A 18 -10.26 3.22 25.98
N ALA A 19 -9.33 2.95 26.91
CA ALA A 19 -9.41 1.80 27.79
C ALA A 19 -10.65 1.85 28.70
N GLY A 20 -11.41 0.75 28.77
CA GLY A 20 -12.50 0.56 29.74
C GLY A 20 -13.86 1.19 29.40
N LEU A 21 -13.98 2.03 28.36
CA LEU A 21 -15.26 2.60 27.94
C LEU A 21 -15.70 2.04 26.59
N THR A 22 -16.89 1.42 26.54
CA THR A 22 -17.55 1.02 25.29
C THR A 22 -18.90 1.72 25.17
N ARG A 23 -19.10 2.46 24.08
CA ARG A 23 -20.40 3.02 23.71
C ARG A 23 -21.05 2.07 22.72
N GLY A 24 -21.99 1.25 23.21
CA GLY A 24 -22.63 0.21 22.41
C GLY A 24 -23.43 0.77 21.23
N TRP A 25 -23.55 -0.02 20.17
CA TRP A 25 -24.47 0.31 19.08
C TRP A 25 -25.92 0.06 19.49
N HIS A 26 -26.78 1.02 19.19
CA HIS A 26 -28.23 0.87 19.26
C HIS A 26 -28.78 1.08 17.87
N TRP A 27 -29.68 0.21 17.42
CA TRP A 27 -30.05 0.13 16.00
C TRP A 27 -31.51 0.49 15.79
N GLU A 28 -31.75 1.27 14.74
CA GLU A 28 -33.06 1.56 14.18
C GLU A 28 -33.11 1.10 12.73
N ARG A 29 -34.30 0.73 12.27
CA ARG A 29 -34.52 0.31 10.89
C ARG A 29 -35.08 1.46 10.08
N ILE A 30 -34.38 1.83 9.01
CA ILE A 30 -34.81 2.88 8.06
C ILE A 30 -34.79 2.29 6.65
N GLY A 31 -35.96 1.88 6.16
CA GLY A 31 -36.08 1.18 4.88
C GLY A 31 -35.27 -0.13 4.85
N GLU A 32 -34.34 -0.24 3.89
CA GLU A 32 -33.41 -1.38 3.73
C GLU A 32 -32.05 -1.17 4.42
N LEU A 33 -31.93 -0.17 5.29
CA LEU A 33 -30.74 0.08 6.10
C LEU A 33 -31.02 -0.18 7.59
N LEU A 34 -30.05 -0.77 8.26
CA LEU A 34 -29.91 -0.70 9.72
C LEU A 34 -29.01 0.48 10.04
N VAL A 35 -29.53 1.43 10.81
CA VAL A 35 -28.83 2.67 11.14
C VAL A 35 -28.61 2.72 12.64
N SER A 36 -27.37 2.94 13.08
CA SER A 36 -27.10 3.09 14.50
C SER A 36 -27.55 4.47 15.00
N ASN A 37 -27.93 4.56 16.26
CA ASN A 37 -28.07 5.84 16.95
C ASN A 37 -26.75 6.62 16.90
N PRO A 38 -26.79 7.96 16.85
CA PRO A 38 -25.58 8.77 16.90
C PRO A 38 -24.75 8.50 18.15
N VAL A 39 -23.47 8.17 17.97
CA VAL A 39 -22.51 7.99 19.07
C VAL A 39 -21.47 9.10 19.02
N ARG A 40 -21.24 9.77 20.15
CA ARG A 40 -20.19 10.80 20.23
C ARG A 40 -18.84 10.21 19.81
N CYS A 41 -18.11 10.93 18.97
CA CYS A 41 -16.74 10.60 18.56
C CYS A 41 -15.79 11.75 18.88
N LYS A 42 -14.48 11.51 18.80
CA LYS A 42 -13.49 12.58 18.87
C LYS A 42 -13.28 13.14 17.45
N ARG A 43 -13.05 14.45 17.35
CA ARG A 43 -12.61 15.07 16.10
C ARG A 43 -11.23 14.56 15.69
N ASP A 44 -11.01 14.45 14.39
CA ASP A 44 -9.72 14.07 13.78
C ASP A 44 -9.11 12.78 14.37
N GLN A 45 -9.97 11.83 14.69
CA GLN A 45 -9.61 10.59 15.36
C GLN A 45 -9.61 9.45 14.36
N CYS A 46 -8.51 8.70 14.31
CA CYS A 46 -8.43 7.44 13.59
C CYS A 46 -9.03 6.31 14.42
N TYR A 47 -9.82 5.44 13.77
CA TYR A 47 -10.40 4.24 14.36
C TYR A 47 -10.04 3.01 13.54
N LEU A 48 -9.51 1.98 14.22
CA LEU A 48 -9.45 0.61 13.69
C LEU A 48 -10.84 0.00 13.83
N ALA A 49 -11.48 -0.32 12.70
CA ALA A 49 -12.72 -1.07 12.66
C ALA A 49 -12.41 -2.57 12.65
N ARG A 50 -12.92 -3.29 13.65
CA ARG A 50 -12.87 -4.74 13.74
C ARG A 50 -14.27 -5.30 13.55
N GLY A 51 -14.44 -6.12 12.52
CA GLY A 51 -15.67 -6.88 12.30
C GLY A 51 -15.45 -8.34 12.66
N ALA A 52 -16.47 -8.99 13.19
CA ALA A 52 -16.49 -10.45 13.32
C ALA A 52 -17.72 -11.02 12.63
N ALA A 53 -17.56 -12.20 12.04
CA ALA A 53 -18.68 -12.91 11.44
C ALA A 53 -19.63 -13.44 12.52
N ALA A 54 -20.91 -13.58 12.18
CA ALA A 54 -21.83 -14.42 12.94
C ALA A 54 -21.44 -15.89 12.75
N ASP A 55 -21.48 -16.66 13.84
CA ASP A 55 -21.05 -18.06 14.01
C ASP A 55 -20.79 -18.87 12.72
N GLY A 56 -19.51 -19.23 12.49
CA GLY A 56 -19.09 -20.25 11.52
C GLY A 56 -18.97 -19.81 10.05
N MET A 57 -19.39 -18.59 9.70
CA MET A 57 -19.27 -18.06 8.34
C MET A 57 -17.93 -17.33 8.14
N ARG A 58 -17.24 -17.57 7.03
CA ARG A 58 -16.08 -16.75 6.59
C ARG A 58 -16.59 -15.64 5.67
N PRO A 59 -16.69 -14.37 6.11
CA PRO A 59 -17.08 -13.30 5.22
C PRO A 59 -15.91 -12.95 4.30
N ALA A 60 -16.14 -13.00 2.99
CA ALA A 60 -15.11 -12.67 1.98
C ALA A 60 -14.81 -11.16 1.92
N LEU A 61 -15.76 -10.33 2.34
CA LEU A 61 -15.67 -8.87 2.41
C LEU A 61 -16.95 -8.38 3.13
N ALA A 62 -16.83 -7.43 4.05
CA ALA A 62 -18.00 -6.73 4.59
C ALA A 62 -17.82 -5.23 4.38
N GLU A 63 -18.79 -4.60 3.72
CA GLU A 63 -18.78 -3.15 3.50
C GLU A 63 -20.00 -2.51 4.14
N PHE A 64 -19.80 -1.35 4.75
CA PHE A 64 -20.86 -0.50 5.28
C PHE A 64 -20.47 0.97 5.12
N ALA A 65 -21.39 1.88 5.45
CA ALA A 65 -21.11 3.30 5.49
C ALA A 65 -21.11 3.82 6.93
N VAL A 66 -20.31 4.85 7.18
CA VAL A 66 -20.30 5.62 8.43
C VAL A 66 -20.65 7.06 8.08
N ARG A 67 -21.72 7.56 8.69
CA ARG A 67 -22.14 8.96 8.58
C ARG A 67 -21.59 9.74 9.76
N PHE A 68 -20.97 10.88 9.47
CA PHE A 68 -20.47 11.83 10.46
C PHE A 68 -21.43 12.99 10.60
N LEU A 69 -21.67 13.41 11.84
CA LEU A 69 -22.61 14.47 12.17
C LEU A 69 -21.92 15.60 12.93
N GLN A 70 -22.37 16.83 12.68
CA GLN A 70 -22.11 18.02 13.48
C GLN A 70 -23.46 18.61 13.89
N ASP A 71 -23.72 18.72 15.19
CA ASP A 71 -24.96 19.27 15.76
C ASP A 71 -26.24 18.66 15.14
N GLY A 72 -26.21 17.35 14.90
CA GLY A 72 -27.33 16.58 14.32
C GLY A 72 -27.46 16.68 12.79
N ARG A 73 -26.64 17.49 12.12
CA ARG A 73 -26.61 17.61 10.65
C ARG A 73 -25.50 16.73 10.06
N GLU A 74 -25.77 16.11 8.92
CA GLU A 74 -24.77 15.34 8.19
C GLU A 74 -23.64 16.24 7.69
N LEU A 75 -22.41 15.88 8.06
CA LEU A 75 -21.19 16.54 7.62
C LEU A 75 -20.55 15.80 6.46
N ALA A 76 -20.44 14.47 6.57
CA ALA A 76 -19.83 13.60 5.57
C ALA A 76 -20.31 12.16 5.77
N GLN A 77 -20.21 11.34 4.71
CA GLN A 77 -20.42 9.91 4.80
C GLN A 77 -19.25 9.20 4.12
N ARG A 78 -18.68 8.19 4.80
CA ARG A 78 -17.53 7.40 4.34
C ARG A 78 -17.90 5.92 4.26
N ARG A 79 -17.33 5.18 3.32
CA ARG A 79 -17.46 3.72 3.19
C ARG A 79 -16.33 3.08 3.95
N VAL A 80 -16.64 2.01 4.65
CA VAL A 80 -15.66 1.20 5.35
C VAL A 80 -15.72 -0.18 4.74
N ALA A 81 -14.66 -0.57 4.06
CA ALA A 81 -14.42 -1.94 3.66
C ALA A 81 -13.66 -2.65 4.79
N LEU A 82 -14.20 -3.78 5.22
CA LEU A 82 -13.53 -4.70 6.12
C LEU A 82 -13.01 -5.88 5.31
N HIS A 83 -11.72 -6.17 5.42
CA HIS A 83 -11.09 -7.29 4.72
C HIS A 83 -10.64 -8.35 5.71
N ALA A 84 -10.57 -9.59 5.23
CA ALA A 84 -10.13 -10.72 6.03
C ALA A 84 -8.71 -10.49 6.55
N ARG A 85 -8.56 -10.71 7.85
CA ARG A 85 -7.26 -10.67 8.48
C ARG A 85 -6.52 -11.97 8.20
N ASN A 86 -5.33 -11.87 7.59
CA ASN A 86 -4.53 -13.05 7.28
C ASN A 86 -4.24 -13.88 8.54
N GLY A 87 -4.42 -15.20 8.47
CA GLY A 87 -4.14 -16.11 9.59
C GLY A 87 -5.09 -16.05 10.78
N HIS A 88 -6.16 -15.24 10.76
CA HIS A 88 -7.20 -15.24 11.79
C HIS A 88 -8.59 -15.44 11.16
N ASP A 89 -9.11 -16.65 11.31
CA ASP A 89 -10.44 -16.99 10.80
C ASP A 89 -11.53 -16.15 11.48
N GLY A 90 -12.37 -15.50 10.68
CA GLY A 90 -13.61 -14.85 11.15
C GLY A 90 -13.47 -13.39 11.59
N GLU A 91 -12.26 -12.83 11.67
CA GLU A 91 -12.05 -11.39 11.97
C GLU A 91 -11.73 -10.61 10.69
N LEU A 92 -12.40 -9.46 10.54
CA LEU A 92 -12.19 -8.51 9.45
C LEU A 92 -11.67 -7.18 9.99
N LEU A 93 -10.78 -6.52 9.25
CA LEU A 93 -10.22 -5.22 9.62
C LEU A 93 -10.49 -4.16 8.57
N GLY A 94 -10.73 -2.93 9.03
CA GLY A 94 -10.81 -1.72 8.21
C GLY A 94 -10.50 -0.47 9.03
N TRP A 95 -10.53 0.69 8.40
CA TRP A 95 -10.13 1.95 9.01
C TRP A 95 -11.08 3.06 8.67
N ILE A 96 -11.18 4.02 9.60
CA ILE A 96 -11.89 5.24 9.35
C ILE A 96 -11.32 6.39 10.18
N GLN A 97 -11.16 7.55 9.57
CA GLN A 97 -10.81 8.79 10.24
C GLN A 97 -12.04 9.70 10.33
N THR A 98 -12.25 10.31 11.50
CA THR A 98 -13.33 11.29 11.67
C THR A 98 -12.92 12.64 11.07
N PRO A 99 -13.84 13.36 10.41
CA PRO A 99 -13.60 14.73 9.99
C PRO A 99 -13.29 15.66 11.18
N GLU A 100 -12.55 16.75 10.92
CA GLU A 100 -12.13 17.75 11.94
C GLU A 100 -13.30 18.34 12.75
N ASN A 101 -14.48 18.45 12.14
CA ASN A 101 -15.67 19.07 12.74
C ASN A 101 -16.72 18.04 13.21
N ALA A 102 -16.46 16.74 13.07
CA ALA A 102 -17.41 15.71 13.47
C ALA A 102 -17.52 15.61 14.99
N THR A 103 -18.76 15.62 15.50
CA THR A 103 -19.05 15.42 16.93
C THR A 103 -19.65 14.05 17.20
N HIS A 104 -20.33 13.46 16.22
CA HIS A 104 -20.93 12.12 16.31
C HIS A 104 -20.71 11.32 15.02
N LEU A 105 -20.83 10.01 15.14
CA LEU A 105 -20.88 9.09 14.01
C LEU A 105 -22.09 8.14 14.12
N GLN A 106 -22.55 7.64 12.98
CA GLN A 106 -23.55 6.59 12.84
C GLN A 106 -23.04 5.54 11.87
N ILE A 107 -23.35 4.27 12.12
CA ILE A 107 -23.10 3.18 11.18
C ILE A 107 -24.38 2.91 10.37
N LEU A 108 -24.22 2.77 9.07
CA LEU A 108 -25.28 2.44 8.11
C LEU A 108 -24.91 1.11 7.46
N VAL A 109 -25.60 0.05 7.88
CA VAL A 109 -25.38 -1.31 7.36
C VAL A 109 -26.48 -1.64 6.36
N PRO A 110 -26.15 -1.90 5.08
CA PRO A 110 -27.12 -2.44 4.14
C PRO A 110 -27.67 -3.77 4.65
N ARG A 111 -28.97 -3.99 4.53
CA ARG A 111 -29.60 -5.25 4.98
C ARG A 111 -28.98 -6.49 4.32
N ALA A 112 -28.55 -6.37 3.07
CA ALA A 112 -27.80 -7.43 2.38
C ALA A 112 -26.45 -7.75 3.07
N ALA A 113 -25.75 -6.75 3.61
CA ALA A 113 -24.50 -6.95 4.34
C ALA A 113 -24.73 -7.59 5.73
N SER A 114 -25.84 -7.25 6.40
CA SER A 114 -26.25 -7.92 7.65
C SER A 114 -26.69 -9.37 7.41
N ALA A 115 -27.33 -9.66 6.27
CA ALA A 115 -27.66 -11.03 5.84
C ALA A 115 -26.43 -11.87 5.45
N ASN A 116 -25.33 -11.22 5.05
CA ASN A 116 -24.06 -11.85 4.71
C ASN A 116 -23.16 -12.14 5.93
N GLY A 117 -23.69 -12.06 7.15
CA GLY A 117 -23.04 -12.61 8.34
C GLY A 117 -22.10 -11.68 9.09
N LEU A 118 -22.21 -10.34 8.98
CA LEU A 118 -21.48 -9.44 9.89
C LEU A 118 -22.19 -9.38 11.25
N GLY A 119 -21.65 -10.07 12.25
CA GLY A 119 -22.27 -10.25 13.58
C GLY A 119 -21.83 -9.21 14.62
N GLU A 120 -20.61 -8.71 14.54
CA GLU A 120 -20.05 -7.69 15.43
C GLU A 120 -19.24 -6.66 14.64
N VAL A 121 -19.31 -5.40 15.07
CA VAL A 121 -18.44 -4.31 14.61
C VAL A 121 -17.99 -3.49 15.82
N THR A 122 -16.69 -3.29 15.99
CA THR A 122 -16.12 -2.44 17.04
C THR A 122 -15.14 -1.44 16.45
N PHE A 123 -15.20 -0.20 16.92
CA PHE A 123 -14.27 0.85 16.50
C PHE A 123 -13.34 1.19 17.66
N HIS A 124 -12.04 0.96 17.47
CA HIS A 124 -11.01 1.20 18.47
C HIS A 124 -10.23 2.46 18.11
N ALA A 125 -10.22 3.45 19.01
CA ALA A 125 -9.41 4.63 18.80
C ALA A 125 -7.92 4.27 18.77
N VAL A 126 -7.20 4.83 17.81
CA VAL A 126 -5.73 4.72 17.71
C VAL A 126 -5.12 6.10 17.51
N ALA A 127 -3.83 6.25 17.79
CA ALA A 127 -3.15 7.53 17.60
C ALA A 127 -3.14 7.97 16.13
N GLU A 128 -2.83 7.06 15.20
CA GLU A 128 -2.68 7.37 13.78
C GLU A 128 -2.96 6.15 12.89
N ARG A 129 -3.25 6.41 11.62
CA ARG A 129 -3.31 5.41 10.55
C ARG A 129 -1.89 5.23 10.00
N ASP A 130 -1.16 4.24 10.49
CA ASP A 130 0.26 4.01 10.13
C ASP A 130 0.46 3.23 8.83
N PRO A 131 -0.24 3.57 7.75
CA PRO A 131 0.56 3.81 6.54
C PRO A 131 0.45 5.23 6.02
N LYS A 132 1.59 5.78 5.61
CA LYS A 132 1.71 7.10 5.00
C LYS A 132 2.55 6.96 3.75
N CYS A 133 1.92 7.12 2.60
CA CYS A 133 2.62 7.21 1.32
C CYS A 133 2.26 8.53 0.65
N HIS A 134 3.28 9.20 0.11
CA HIS A 134 3.04 10.32 -0.79
C HIS A 134 3.14 9.85 -2.26
N PRO A 135 2.04 9.76 -3.02
CA PRO A 135 2.05 9.48 -4.46
C PRO A 135 2.99 10.38 -5.30
N LEU A 136 3.33 11.57 -4.81
CA LEU A 136 4.30 12.46 -5.45
C LEU A 136 5.75 12.22 -5.01
N ALA A 137 6.03 11.32 -4.07
CA ALA A 137 7.41 10.96 -3.72
C ALA A 137 8.03 10.12 -4.85
N ASN A 138 9.33 10.25 -5.08
CA ASN A 138 10.02 9.50 -6.13
C ASN A 138 10.57 8.19 -5.57
N VAL A 139 10.31 7.10 -6.28
CA VAL A 139 11.04 5.84 -6.11
C VAL A 139 12.19 5.84 -7.13
N PRO A 140 13.45 5.76 -6.70
CA PRO A 140 14.58 5.70 -7.63
C PRO A 140 14.48 4.45 -8.54
N ARG A 141 15.09 4.51 -9.73
CA ARG A 141 15.08 3.35 -10.65
C ARG A 141 15.91 2.23 -10.05
N TRP A 142 15.57 1.00 -10.40
CA TRP A 142 16.43 -0.13 -10.05
C TRP A 142 17.81 0.02 -10.67
N SER A 143 17.85 0.50 -11.91
CA SER A 143 19.11 0.77 -12.62
C SER A 143 19.97 1.83 -11.95
N THR A 144 19.43 2.60 -11.00
CA THR A 144 20.20 3.56 -10.18
C THR A 144 20.99 2.84 -9.09
N TYR A 145 20.57 1.65 -8.67
CA TYR A 145 21.25 0.85 -7.67
C TYR A 145 22.03 -0.28 -8.33
N HIS A 146 23.24 -0.52 -7.83
CA HIS A 146 24.09 -1.59 -8.33
C HIS A 146 24.19 -2.68 -7.28
N LEU A 147 23.64 -3.85 -7.60
CA LEU A 147 23.97 -5.06 -6.84
C LEU A 147 25.48 -5.33 -6.97
N PRO A 148 26.15 -5.81 -5.90
CA PRO A 148 27.56 -6.21 -5.96
C PRO A 148 27.84 -7.27 -7.04
N PHE A 149 26.85 -8.13 -7.31
CA PHE A 149 26.82 -9.09 -8.41
C PHE A 149 25.37 -9.42 -8.78
N PRO A 150 25.09 -9.92 -10.00
CA PRO A 150 23.75 -10.39 -10.36
C PRO A 150 23.33 -11.58 -9.48
N ILE A 151 22.31 -11.41 -8.64
CA ILE A 151 21.78 -12.48 -7.80
C ILE A 151 20.81 -13.31 -8.63
N GLN A 152 21.19 -14.56 -8.91
CA GLN A 152 20.37 -15.52 -9.65
C GLN A 152 19.93 -16.71 -8.80
N ARG A 153 20.56 -16.88 -7.64
CA ARG A 153 20.39 -18.03 -6.75
C ARG A 153 20.23 -17.58 -5.31
N VAL A 154 19.33 -18.24 -4.60
CA VAL A 154 19.14 -18.10 -3.17
C VAL A 154 19.43 -19.43 -2.46
N LEU A 155 20.20 -19.36 -1.38
CA LEU A 155 20.45 -20.43 -0.45
C LEU A 155 19.47 -20.27 0.72
N LEU A 156 18.48 -21.15 0.79
CA LEU A 156 17.48 -21.16 1.86
C LEU A 156 17.75 -22.34 2.80
N PRO A 157 17.59 -22.15 4.12
CA PRO A 157 17.61 -23.26 5.03
C PRO A 157 16.36 -24.13 4.87
N ALA A 158 16.47 -25.39 5.30
CA ALA A 158 15.35 -26.34 5.24
C ALA A 158 14.14 -25.87 6.06
N SER A 159 14.37 -25.11 7.14
CA SER A 159 13.35 -24.47 7.97
C SER A 159 12.51 -23.43 7.23
N LEU A 160 13.04 -22.87 6.14
CA LEU A 160 12.40 -21.83 5.32
C LEU A 160 12.12 -22.34 3.90
N ALA A 161 11.96 -23.65 3.72
CA ALA A 161 11.76 -24.23 2.39
C ALA A 161 10.52 -23.68 1.68
N GLU A 162 9.47 -23.37 2.42
CA GLU A 162 8.21 -22.79 1.92
C GLU A 162 8.37 -21.39 1.31
N LEU A 163 9.48 -20.68 1.63
CA LEU A 163 9.75 -19.37 1.02
C LEU A 163 10.12 -19.47 -0.47
N ALA A 164 10.41 -20.66 -1.00
CA ALA A 164 10.75 -20.84 -2.40
C ALA A 164 9.67 -20.25 -3.34
N ASP A 165 8.39 -20.44 -3.00
CA ASP A 165 7.26 -19.95 -3.78
C ASP A 165 7.10 -18.42 -3.72
N ALA A 166 7.71 -17.76 -2.72
CA ALA A 166 7.66 -16.31 -2.57
C ALA A 166 8.69 -15.58 -3.46
N VAL A 167 9.69 -16.29 -3.99
CA VAL A 167 10.78 -15.74 -4.82
C VAL A 167 10.96 -16.55 -6.11
N PRO A 168 9.92 -16.69 -6.94
CA PRO A 168 9.96 -17.56 -8.12
C PRO A 168 10.98 -17.11 -9.18
N GLU A 169 11.50 -15.88 -9.08
CA GLU A 169 12.51 -15.34 -9.99
C GLU A 169 13.93 -15.83 -9.71
N LEU A 170 14.18 -16.46 -8.55
CA LEU A 170 15.50 -16.90 -8.11
C LEU A 170 15.58 -18.43 -8.08
N ALA A 171 16.72 -18.98 -8.47
CA ALA A 171 16.99 -20.41 -8.31
C ALA A 171 17.17 -20.74 -6.82
N VAL A 172 16.29 -21.55 -6.25
CA VAL A 172 16.34 -21.90 -4.83
C VAL A 172 17.18 -23.15 -4.60
N THR A 173 18.13 -23.07 -3.67
CA THR A 173 18.88 -24.22 -3.16
C THR A 173 18.60 -24.40 -1.67
N HIS A 174 18.07 -25.55 -1.28
CA HIS A 174 17.89 -25.88 0.13
C HIS A 174 19.20 -26.38 0.74
N ALA A 175 19.76 -25.62 1.66
CA ALA A 175 21.04 -25.91 2.28
C ALA A 175 20.92 -26.71 3.59
N ARG A 176 21.86 -27.65 3.77
CA ARG A 176 22.13 -28.37 5.02
C ARG A 176 23.64 -28.51 5.20
N PRO A 177 24.36 -27.40 5.41
CA PRO A 177 25.81 -27.39 5.44
C PRO A 177 26.31 -28.11 6.70
N ARG A 178 27.36 -28.92 6.54
CA ARG A 178 27.96 -29.70 7.64
C ARG A 178 29.20 -29.05 8.26
N SER A 179 29.66 -27.93 7.70
CA SER A 179 30.85 -27.22 8.15
C SER A 179 30.79 -25.76 7.72
N ARG A 180 31.59 -24.89 8.37
CA ARG A 180 31.71 -23.47 7.99
C ARG A 180 32.18 -23.30 6.54
N ALA A 181 33.13 -24.13 6.11
CA ALA A 181 33.62 -24.14 4.74
C ALA A 181 32.53 -24.52 3.72
N ALA A 182 31.63 -25.45 4.08
CA ALA A 182 30.51 -25.81 3.24
C ALA A 182 29.52 -24.65 3.08
N VAL A 183 29.23 -23.89 4.16
CA VAL A 183 28.40 -22.67 4.08
C VAL A 183 29.02 -21.68 3.10
N ALA A 184 30.31 -21.34 3.29
CA ALA A 184 31.00 -20.37 2.45
C ALA A 184 31.06 -20.77 0.98
N HIS A 185 31.29 -22.06 0.70
CA HIS A 185 31.29 -22.57 -0.67
C HIS A 185 29.90 -22.46 -1.30
N GLN A 186 28.85 -22.88 -0.60
CA GLN A 186 27.48 -22.87 -1.11
C GLN A 186 26.90 -21.46 -1.24
N ALA A 187 27.30 -20.51 -0.41
CA ALA A 187 26.78 -19.14 -0.42
C ALA A 187 27.46 -18.23 -1.46
N ASN A 188 28.63 -18.60 -1.98
CA ASN A 188 29.41 -17.77 -2.89
C ASN A 188 28.55 -17.30 -4.09
N GLN A 189 28.50 -15.98 -4.29
CA GLN A 189 27.70 -15.30 -5.31
C GLN A 189 26.22 -15.70 -5.32
N ALA A 190 25.63 -15.90 -4.14
CA ALA A 190 24.20 -16.11 -3.96
C ALA A 190 23.64 -15.19 -2.87
N ALA A 191 22.33 -15.02 -2.85
CA ALA A 191 21.65 -14.61 -1.63
C ALA A 191 21.65 -15.79 -0.66
N CYS A 192 22.03 -15.57 0.59
CA CYS A 192 22.11 -16.61 1.61
C CYS A 192 21.33 -16.19 2.84
N VAL A 193 20.24 -16.90 3.13
CA VAL A 193 19.52 -16.71 4.40
C VAL A 193 20.17 -17.60 5.45
N LEU A 194 20.75 -16.98 6.48
CA LEU A 194 21.45 -17.69 7.54
C LEU A 194 20.47 -18.28 8.54
N ASP A 195 20.46 -19.60 8.70
CA ASP A 195 19.67 -20.26 9.75
C ASP A 195 20.32 -20.07 11.13
N PRO A 196 19.57 -19.63 12.17
CA PRO A 196 20.05 -19.62 13.55
C PRO A 196 20.69 -20.94 13.98
N ALA A 197 20.14 -22.08 13.54
CA ALA A 197 20.67 -23.40 13.88
C ALA A 197 22.07 -23.67 13.27
N TRP A 198 22.39 -23.07 12.13
CA TRP A 198 23.74 -23.18 11.55
C TRP A 198 24.75 -22.39 12.36
N VAL A 199 24.34 -21.23 12.89
CA VAL A 199 25.20 -20.40 13.74
C VAL A 199 25.59 -21.15 15.00
N GLU A 200 24.63 -21.74 15.69
CA GLU A 200 24.88 -22.51 16.91
C GLU A 200 25.62 -23.82 16.61
N GLY A 201 25.12 -24.62 15.67
CA GLY A 201 25.67 -25.95 15.38
C GLY A 201 27.07 -25.94 14.76
N LEU A 202 27.42 -24.90 14.01
CA LEU A 202 28.76 -24.75 13.40
C LEU A 202 29.67 -23.79 14.20
N GLY A 203 29.14 -23.16 15.25
CA GLY A 203 29.85 -22.18 16.07
C GLY A 203 30.31 -20.95 15.30
N LEU A 204 29.48 -20.44 14.37
CA LEU A 204 29.83 -19.25 13.58
C LEU A 204 29.95 -18.02 14.48
N THR A 205 30.98 -17.21 14.24
CA THR A 205 31.20 -15.93 14.93
C THR A 205 30.74 -14.75 14.07
N TRP A 206 30.64 -13.55 14.65
CA TRP A 206 30.39 -12.34 13.87
C TRP A 206 31.43 -12.12 12.75
N GLU A 207 32.70 -12.40 13.04
CA GLU A 207 33.78 -12.33 12.05
C GLU A 207 33.60 -13.34 10.91
N ASP A 208 33.09 -14.55 11.21
CA ASP A 208 32.74 -15.53 10.17
C ASP A 208 31.64 -14.98 9.24
N LEU A 209 30.65 -14.29 9.79
CA LEU A 209 29.57 -13.66 9.02
C LEU A 209 30.09 -12.52 8.13
N LEU A 210 30.98 -11.66 8.63
CA LEU A 210 31.59 -10.60 7.82
C LEU A 210 32.40 -11.17 6.65
N ARG A 211 33.17 -12.24 6.89
CA ARG A 211 33.92 -12.95 5.83
C ARG A 211 33.01 -13.64 4.83
N LEU A 212 31.85 -14.12 5.27
CA LEU A 212 30.85 -14.73 4.40
C LEU A 212 30.18 -13.67 3.52
N ALA A 213 29.72 -12.57 4.14
CA ALA A 213 29.08 -11.44 3.47
C ALA A 213 30.00 -10.73 2.46
N ASP A 214 31.32 -10.80 2.61
CA ASP A 214 32.27 -10.33 1.58
C ASP A 214 32.08 -11.02 0.20
N ARG A 215 31.51 -12.23 0.20
CA ARG A 215 31.44 -13.11 -0.98
C ARG A 215 30.02 -13.44 -1.42
N CYS A 216 29.02 -13.01 -0.65
CA CYS A 216 27.62 -13.31 -0.90
C CYS A 216 26.71 -12.18 -0.43
N TRP A 217 25.42 -12.32 -0.71
CA TRP A 217 24.39 -11.42 -0.21
C TRP A 217 23.76 -12.08 1.02
N LEU A 218 24.29 -11.80 2.20
CA LEU A 218 23.99 -12.52 3.44
C LEU A 218 22.84 -11.86 4.21
N LEU A 219 21.76 -12.61 4.47
CA LEU A 219 20.66 -12.20 5.34
C LEU A 219 20.79 -12.90 6.69
N VAL A 220 20.70 -12.12 7.77
CA VAL A 220 20.73 -12.60 9.16
C VAL A 220 19.57 -11.98 9.92
N ASP A 221 18.84 -12.77 10.70
CA ASP A 221 17.75 -12.23 11.52
C ASP A 221 18.27 -11.34 12.66
N LEU A 222 17.40 -10.46 13.16
CA LEU A 222 17.78 -9.44 14.15
C LEU A 222 18.26 -10.08 15.47
N GLU A 223 17.66 -11.20 15.87
CA GLU A 223 18.00 -11.89 17.10
C GLU A 223 19.37 -12.57 17.03
N THR A 224 19.64 -13.28 15.93
CA THR A 224 20.94 -13.92 15.67
C THR A 224 22.06 -12.88 15.57
N ALA A 225 21.83 -11.78 14.84
CA ALA A 225 22.79 -10.67 14.76
C ALA A 225 23.08 -10.07 16.15
N GLY A 226 22.03 -9.82 16.94
CA GLY A 226 22.16 -9.32 18.31
C GLY A 226 22.98 -10.24 19.21
N LYS A 227 22.71 -11.55 19.17
CA LYS A 227 23.47 -12.56 19.93
C LYS A 227 24.95 -12.61 19.53
N LEU A 228 25.25 -12.57 18.24
CA LEU A 228 26.62 -12.63 17.72
C LEU A 228 27.43 -11.38 18.04
N LEU A 229 26.84 -10.19 17.90
CA LEU A 229 27.47 -8.92 18.24
C LEU A 229 27.76 -8.79 19.73
N SER A 230 26.82 -9.24 20.58
CA SER A 230 27.03 -9.29 22.04
C SER A 230 28.23 -10.18 22.40
N ARG A 231 28.34 -11.37 21.80
CA ARG A 231 29.50 -12.28 21.96
C ARG A 231 30.80 -11.71 21.41
N ALA A 232 30.73 -10.87 20.38
CA ALA A 232 31.89 -10.19 19.79
C ALA A 232 32.38 -8.98 20.60
N GLY A 233 31.83 -8.73 21.79
CA GLY A 233 32.27 -7.64 22.65
C GLY A 233 31.58 -6.30 22.38
N VAL A 234 30.40 -6.32 21.76
CA VAL A 234 29.51 -5.15 21.61
C VAL A 234 28.32 -5.29 22.59
N PRO A 235 28.54 -5.19 23.92
CA PRO A 235 27.47 -5.30 24.89
C PRO A 235 26.51 -4.11 24.79
N GLY A 236 25.22 -4.36 24.99
CA GLY A 236 24.18 -3.30 25.02
C GLY A 236 23.49 -3.05 23.69
N LEU A 237 23.72 -3.88 22.66
CA LEU A 237 22.76 -3.99 21.57
C LEU A 237 21.54 -4.77 22.07
N GLU A 238 20.40 -4.09 22.14
CA GLU A 238 19.18 -4.63 22.74
C GLU A 238 18.15 -4.94 21.65
N LEU A 239 17.60 -6.14 21.72
CA LEU A 239 16.41 -6.50 20.97
C LEU A 239 15.18 -5.85 21.65
N PHE A 240 14.33 -5.27 20.84
CA PHE A 240 13.07 -4.66 21.23
C PHE A 240 11.92 -5.44 20.59
N SER A 241 10.89 -5.71 21.39
CA SER A 241 9.61 -6.24 20.91
C SER A 241 8.48 -5.38 21.43
N ASP A 242 7.53 -5.05 20.56
CA ASP A 242 6.30 -4.34 20.91
C ASP A 242 5.10 -5.17 20.51
N GLU A 243 4.08 -5.17 21.36
CA GLU A 243 2.78 -5.78 21.08
C GLU A 243 1.68 -4.78 21.37
N ALA A 244 0.77 -4.62 20.41
CA ALA A 244 -0.38 -3.75 20.56
C ALA A 244 -1.65 -4.47 20.12
N GLN A 245 -2.68 -4.47 20.97
CA GLN A 245 -3.95 -5.09 20.58
C GLN A 245 -4.63 -4.30 19.46
N HIS A 246 -4.53 -2.96 19.44
CA HIS A 246 -5.36 -2.14 18.55
C HIS A 246 -4.58 -1.21 17.62
N GLY A 247 -3.26 -1.15 17.73
CA GLY A 247 -2.45 -0.28 16.90
C GLY A 247 -1.57 -1.08 15.96
N LEU A 248 -1.50 -0.62 14.71
CA LEU A 248 -0.76 -1.27 13.64
C LEU A 248 0.74 -1.19 13.91
N MET A 249 1.48 -2.24 13.53
CA MET A 249 2.94 -2.17 13.43
C MET A 249 3.32 -1.89 11.99
N SER A 250 4.24 -0.94 11.82
CA SER A 250 4.64 -0.46 10.51
C SER A 250 6.15 -0.25 10.42
N ALA A 251 6.63 -0.16 9.19
CA ALA A 251 7.99 0.20 8.85
C ALA A 251 8.01 1.53 8.12
N ARG A 252 8.91 2.42 8.50
CA ARG A 252 9.27 3.63 7.77
C ARG A 252 10.53 3.40 6.97
N VAL A 253 10.54 3.82 5.72
CA VAL A 253 11.73 3.81 4.86
C VAL A 253 12.66 4.94 5.26
N GLU A 254 13.84 4.60 5.77
CA GLU A 254 14.88 5.55 6.19
C GLU A 254 15.95 5.76 5.11
N TYR A 255 16.14 4.77 4.24
CA TYR A 255 17.16 4.80 3.22
C TYR A 255 16.67 4.15 1.93
N ALA A 256 17.02 4.76 0.80
CA ALA A 256 16.62 4.32 -0.51
C ALA A 256 17.75 3.47 -1.13
N ASP A 257 17.49 2.17 -1.30
CA ASP A 257 18.43 1.20 -1.86
C ASP A 257 17.66 0.07 -2.57
N VAL A 258 18.39 -0.93 -3.06
CA VAL A 258 17.88 -2.19 -3.60
C VAL A 258 16.76 -2.75 -2.71
N GLN A 259 17.00 -2.89 -1.41
CA GLN A 259 16.10 -3.55 -0.46
C GLN A 259 14.80 -2.78 -0.19
N THR A 260 14.75 -1.49 -0.49
CA THR A 260 13.59 -0.61 -0.25
C THR A 260 12.92 -0.17 -1.56
N ARG A 261 13.27 -0.78 -2.69
CA ARG A 261 12.62 -0.51 -3.98
C ARG A 261 11.11 -0.77 -3.94
N GLY A 262 10.40 0.11 -4.63
CA GLY A 262 8.94 0.11 -4.63
C GLY A 262 8.36 0.83 -3.43
N PHE A 263 9.18 1.34 -2.52
CA PHE A 263 8.79 2.25 -1.46
C PHE A 263 9.54 3.57 -1.65
N ALA A 264 8.87 4.70 -1.46
CA ALA A 264 9.53 5.99 -1.48
C ALA A 264 10.21 6.26 -0.13
N LEU A 265 11.21 7.13 -0.13
CA LEU A 265 11.85 7.57 1.11
C LEU A 265 10.80 8.21 2.04
N GLN A 266 10.83 7.84 3.32
CA GLN A 266 9.85 8.21 4.37
C GLN A 266 8.46 7.58 4.22
N ASP A 267 8.21 6.73 3.22
CA ASP A 267 6.96 5.98 3.19
C ASP A 267 6.87 5.08 4.44
N VAL A 268 5.67 5.02 5.02
CA VAL A 268 5.32 4.14 6.12
C VAL A 268 4.36 3.08 5.58
N PHE A 269 4.68 1.81 5.76
CA PHE A 269 3.87 0.68 5.30
C PHE A 269 3.73 -0.38 6.39
N PRO A 270 2.67 -1.20 6.40
CA PRO A 270 2.47 -2.22 7.42
C PRO A 270 3.61 -3.23 7.44
N TYR A 271 4.12 -3.52 8.63
CA TYR A 271 5.25 -4.41 8.82
C TYR A 271 5.19 -5.05 10.21
N GLY A 272 5.33 -6.37 10.25
CA GLY A 272 5.25 -7.15 11.49
C GLY A 272 4.26 -8.29 11.37
N ALA A 273 4.03 -8.95 12.49
CA ALA A 273 3.23 -10.17 12.61
C ALA A 273 1.95 -9.95 13.41
N LEU A 274 1.04 -10.91 13.29
CA LEU A 274 -0.20 -10.97 14.06
C LEU A 274 0.01 -11.91 15.26
N THR A 275 -0.41 -11.46 16.45
CA THR A 275 -0.32 -12.28 17.66
C THR A 275 -1.49 -13.27 17.75
N PRO A 276 -1.37 -14.39 18.48
CA PRO A 276 -2.46 -15.35 18.65
C PRO A 276 -3.77 -14.74 19.17
N ALA A 277 -3.68 -13.69 20.00
CA ALA A 277 -4.83 -12.96 20.54
C ALA A 277 -5.45 -11.94 19.57
N GLY A 278 -5.01 -11.93 18.31
CA GLY A 278 -5.45 -10.97 17.33
C GLY A 278 -4.90 -9.56 17.60
N GLY A 279 -3.71 -9.43 18.16
CA GLY A 279 -2.95 -8.18 18.24
C GLY A 279 -1.91 -8.06 17.12
N PHE A 280 -1.10 -7.01 17.16
CA PHE A 280 0.00 -6.76 16.24
C PHE A 280 1.31 -6.82 17.02
N HIS A 281 2.35 -7.41 16.41
CA HIS A 281 3.66 -7.59 17.01
C HIS A 281 4.77 -7.19 16.04
N VAL A 282 5.81 -6.56 16.57
CA VAL A 282 7.02 -6.26 15.83
C VAL A 282 8.25 -6.47 16.70
N ARG A 283 9.33 -6.91 16.07
CA ARG A 283 10.65 -7.06 16.65
C ARG A 283 11.64 -6.16 15.90
N ALA A 284 12.50 -5.46 16.64
CA ALA A 284 13.46 -4.49 16.11
C ALA A 284 14.74 -4.48 16.97
N LEU A 285 15.85 -3.97 16.45
CA LEU A 285 17.02 -3.61 17.27
C LEU A 285 16.87 -2.18 17.77
N ARG A 286 17.13 -1.93 19.06
CA ARG A 286 17.07 -0.55 19.59
C ARG A 286 18.11 0.32 18.91
N ALA A 287 17.66 1.45 18.34
CA ALA A 287 18.50 2.50 17.77
C ALA A 287 19.19 3.36 18.87
N ASN A 288 19.93 2.70 19.76
CA ASN A 288 20.62 3.36 20.87
C ASN A 288 22.01 3.88 20.45
N ARG A 289 22.82 4.36 21.40
CA ARG A 289 24.19 4.85 21.12
C ARG A 289 25.12 3.73 20.63
N VAL A 290 24.90 2.50 21.09
CA VAL A 290 25.70 1.33 20.70
C VAL A 290 25.43 0.98 19.24
N TRP A 291 24.16 0.90 18.84
CA TRP A 291 23.79 0.71 17.43
C TRP A 291 24.40 1.78 16.54
N ARG A 292 24.29 3.06 16.90
CA ARG A 292 24.85 4.16 16.09
C ARG A 292 26.35 4.02 15.88
N ARG A 293 27.11 3.72 16.94
CA ARG A 293 28.56 3.49 16.82
C ARG A 293 28.86 2.32 15.90
N LEU A 294 28.16 1.19 16.07
CA LEU A 294 28.34 0.02 15.22
C LEU A 294 28.00 0.32 13.76
N ALA A 295 26.92 1.08 13.53
CA ALA A 295 26.51 1.48 12.21
C ALA A 295 27.55 2.38 11.52
N ASP A 296 28.16 3.31 12.26
CA ASP A 296 29.25 4.13 11.76
C ASP A 296 30.52 3.30 11.46
N GLU A 297 30.88 2.36 12.35
CA GLU A 297 32.06 1.49 12.21
C GLU A 297 31.96 0.53 11.03
N LEU A 298 30.77 -0.03 10.77
CA LEU A 298 30.52 -1.02 9.72
C LEU A 298 29.83 -0.43 8.48
N ALA A 299 29.61 0.88 8.44
CA ALA A 299 28.83 1.57 7.41
C ALA A 299 27.42 0.93 7.20
N LEU A 300 26.75 0.54 8.28
CA LEU A 300 25.39 0.01 8.21
C LEU A 300 24.39 1.16 7.99
N ALA A 301 23.69 1.13 6.87
CA ALA A 301 22.53 1.96 6.63
C ALA A 301 21.29 1.32 7.26
N THR A 302 20.60 2.03 8.15
CA THR A 302 19.24 1.65 8.55
C THR A 302 18.33 1.84 7.34
N LEU A 303 17.77 0.75 6.82
CA LEU A 303 16.88 0.75 5.68
C LEU A 303 15.43 1.00 6.10
N LEU A 304 15.00 0.28 7.13
CA LEU A 304 13.65 0.32 7.68
C LEU A 304 13.70 0.57 9.18
N ALA A 305 12.92 1.53 9.66
CA ALA A 305 12.71 1.80 11.07
C ALA A 305 11.28 1.46 11.52
N SER A 306 11.10 1.09 12.77
CA SER A 306 9.78 0.77 13.33
C SER A 306 8.95 2.01 13.51
N GLU A 307 7.68 1.92 13.11
CA GLU A 307 6.63 2.84 13.53
C GLU A 307 5.62 2.04 14.34
N THR A 308 5.45 2.44 15.60
CA THR A 308 4.48 1.81 16.49
C THR A 308 3.46 2.85 16.97
N PRO A 309 2.33 2.39 17.52
CA PRO A 309 1.27 3.30 18.00
C PRO A 309 1.72 4.24 19.12
N SER A 310 2.89 3.99 19.70
CA SER A 310 3.52 4.77 20.75
C SER A 310 4.78 5.43 20.19
N PRO A 311 4.79 6.76 19.98
CA PRO A 311 5.93 7.47 19.39
C PRO A 311 7.26 7.29 20.15
N ARG A 312 7.20 6.94 21.44
CA ARG A 312 8.39 6.65 22.26
C ARG A 312 9.01 5.28 21.97
N GLN A 313 8.29 4.43 21.25
CA GLN A 313 8.66 3.07 20.85
C GLN A 313 8.92 2.96 19.33
N SER A 314 8.82 4.08 18.59
CA SER A 314 9.20 4.19 17.18
C SER A 314 10.71 4.46 16.99
N GLY A 315 11.19 4.29 15.76
CA GLY A 315 12.55 4.60 15.33
C GLY A 315 13.58 3.51 15.62
N HIS A 316 13.15 2.30 15.97
CA HIS A 316 14.04 1.15 16.16
C HIS A 316 14.31 0.45 14.82
N VAL A 317 15.41 -0.26 14.69
CA VAL A 317 15.89 -0.79 13.40
C VAL A 317 15.19 -2.10 13.08
N LEU A 318 14.44 -2.13 11.98
CA LEU A 318 13.79 -3.34 11.44
C LEU A 318 14.62 -4.02 10.35
N SER A 319 15.35 -3.21 9.60
CA SER A 319 16.27 -3.69 8.56
C SER A 319 17.46 -2.74 8.45
N ALA A 320 18.65 -3.31 8.29
CA ALA A 320 19.86 -2.57 7.99
C ALA A 320 20.73 -3.33 6.99
N SER A 321 21.49 -2.61 6.16
CA SER A 321 22.44 -3.21 5.23
C SER A 321 23.80 -2.53 5.27
N ALA A 322 24.84 -3.29 4.96
CA ALA A 322 26.19 -2.78 4.75
C ALA A 322 26.84 -3.49 3.56
N PRO A 323 27.40 -2.75 2.58
CA PRO A 323 28.23 -3.34 1.56
C PRO A 323 29.54 -3.84 2.19
N LEU A 324 29.91 -5.08 1.89
CA LEU A 324 31.15 -5.69 2.38
C LEU A 324 31.92 -6.26 1.20
N GLY A 325 33.02 -5.60 0.83
CA GLY A 325 33.87 -5.96 -0.31
C GLY A 325 33.08 -6.21 -1.59
N ARG A 326 32.85 -7.47 -1.96
CA ARG A 326 32.09 -7.86 -3.17
C ARG A 326 30.68 -8.38 -2.90
N GLY A 327 30.22 -8.36 -1.66
CA GLY A 327 28.89 -8.78 -1.28
C GLY A 327 28.23 -7.78 -0.33
N GLU A 328 27.29 -8.27 0.44
CA GLU A 328 26.42 -7.43 1.27
C GLU A 328 25.97 -8.19 2.51
N LEU A 329 25.93 -7.50 3.64
CA LEU A 329 25.29 -7.97 4.86
C LEU A 329 23.96 -7.25 5.02
N VAL A 330 22.89 -8.00 5.21
CA VAL A 330 21.54 -7.50 5.49
C VAL A 330 21.06 -8.12 6.79
N ILE A 331 20.68 -7.26 7.74
CA ILE A 331 20.15 -7.67 9.04
C ILE A 331 18.65 -7.41 9.04
N THR A 332 17.82 -8.46 9.00
CA THR A 332 16.35 -8.33 8.90
C THR A 332 15.62 -9.62 9.28
N ASP A 333 14.43 -9.49 9.88
CA ASP A 333 13.53 -10.61 10.18
C ASP A 333 12.62 -11.02 9.01
N LEU A 334 12.69 -10.34 7.86
CA LEU A 334 11.76 -10.55 6.74
C LEU A 334 11.57 -12.02 6.30
N PRO A 335 12.62 -12.85 6.14
CA PRO A 335 12.42 -14.25 5.78
C PRO A 335 11.55 -15.01 6.80
N TRP A 336 11.80 -14.83 8.09
CA TRP A 336 11.04 -15.47 9.17
C TRP A 336 9.63 -14.89 9.31
N LEU A 337 9.47 -13.60 9.04
CA LEU A 337 8.17 -12.96 9.02
C LEU A 337 7.29 -13.53 7.90
N VAL A 338 7.82 -13.64 6.68
CA VAL A 338 7.08 -14.17 5.53
C VAL A 338 6.79 -15.66 5.68
N ALA A 339 7.70 -16.42 6.29
CA ALA A 339 7.50 -17.84 6.61
C ALA A 339 6.52 -18.07 7.77
N GLY A 340 6.05 -17.00 8.43
CA GLY A 340 5.12 -17.09 9.55
C GLY A 340 5.74 -17.57 10.86
N SER A 341 7.07 -17.68 10.94
CA SER A 341 7.75 -18.15 12.16
C SER A 341 7.55 -17.21 13.36
N MET A 342 7.32 -15.92 13.11
CA MET A 342 6.97 -14.92 14.13
C MET A 342 5.45 -14.69 14.26
N GLY A 343 4.64 -15.51 13.59
CA GLY A 343 3.21 -15.29 13.36
C GLY A 343 2.93 -14.80 11.93
N PRO A 344 1.65 -14.87 11.47
CA PRO A 344 1.28 -14.45 10.13
C PRO A 344 1.60 -12.96 9.89
N PRO A 345 2.13 -12.58 8.71
CA PRO A 345 2.41 -11.19 8.43
C PRO A 345 1.13 -10.34 8.37
N ILE A 346 1.23 -9.11 8.86
CA ILE A 346 0.13 -8.13 8.83
C ILE A 346 -0.33 -7.87 7.39
N ALA A 347 0.64 -7.67 6.50
CA ALA A 347 0.45 -7.40 5.07
C ALA A 347 1.33 -8.39 4.25
N PRO A 348 0.82 -9.59 3.91
CA PRO A 348 1.60 -10.66 3.30
C PRO A 348 2.12 -10.31 1.91
N ARG A 349 1.38 -9.57 1.09
CA ARG A 349 1.82 -9.22 -0.27
C ARG A 349 2.95 -8.20 -0.20
N LEU A 350 2.84 -7.19 0.69
CA LEU A 350 3.93 -6.25 0.93
C LEU A 350 5.14 -6.90 1.58
N ALA A 351 4.94 -7.79 2.56
CA ALA A 351 6.03 -8.53 3.19
C ALA A 351 6.79 -9.41 2.17
N ARG A 352 6.07 -10.07 1.25
CA ARG A 352 6.68 -10.83 0.14
C ARG A 352 7.44 -9.92 -0.83
N HIS A 353 6.89 -8.76 -1.18
CA HIS A 353 7.60 -7.79 -2.02
C HIS A 353 8.89 -7.30 -1.34
N ALA A 354 8.81 -6.93 -0.06
CA ALA A 354 9.98 -6.53 0.72
C ALA A 354 11.03 -7.65 0.82
N LEU A 355 10.61 -8.90 1.04
CA LEU A 355 11.51 -10.07 1.03
C LEU A 355 12.23 -10.23 -0.32
N ARG A 356 11.50 -10.14 -1.44
CA ARG A 356 12.10 -10.21 -2.79
C ARG A 356 13.17 -9.13 -2.96
N MET A 357 12.90 -7.90 -2.49
CA MET A 357 13.89 -6.85 -2.53
C MET A 357 15.10 -7.11 -1.64
N HIS A 358 14.89 -7.61 -0.42
CA HIS A 358 15.98 -7.95 0.50
C HIS A 358 16.83 -9.13 0.03
N LEU A 359 16.32 -9.94 -0.89
CA LEU A 359 17.06 -11.00 -1.57
C LEU A 359 17.70 -10.54 -2.90
N GLY A 360 17.54 -9.25 -3.26
CA GLY A 360 18.03 -8.69 -4.51
C GLY A 360 17.37 -9.26 -5.77
N ALA A 361 16.15 -9.79 -5.64
CA ALA A 361 15.41 -10.32 -6.77
C ALA A 361 15.05 -9.20 -7.77
N PRO A 362 14.98 -9.51 -9.08
CA PRO A 362 14.47 -8.57 -10.05
C PRO A 362 12.96 -8.39 -9.83
N VAL A 363 12.54 -7.17 -9.46
CA VAL A 363 11.12 -6.76 -9.52
C VAL A 363 10.90 -5.77 -10.67
N GLU A 364 9.73 -5.16 -10.78
CA GLU A 364 9.41 -4.13 -11.79
C GLU A 364 9.73 -2.70 -11.28
N ASP A 365 10.32 -1.85 -12.14
CA ASP A 365 10.85 -0.50 -11.79
C ASP A 365 9.78 0.57 -11.59
N ASP A 366 8.58 0.28 -12.03
CA ASP A 366 7.46 1.21 -12.16
C ASP A 366 6.43 1.07 -11.04
N LEU A 367 6.62 0.10 -10.15
CA LEU A 367 5.75 -0.10 -9.00
C LEU A 367 6.15 0.78 -7.83
N GLN A 368 5.16 1.29 -7.12
CA GLN A 368 5.29 2.03 -5.89
C GLN A 368 4.12 1.67 -4.96
N TYR A 369 4.43 1.39 -3.70
CA TYR A 369 3.45 1.20 -2.65
C TYR A 369 2.59 2.45 -2.53
N TRP A 370 1.29 2.28 -2.31
CA TRP A 370 0.39 3.40 -2.09
C TRP A 370 -0.77 3.00 -1.19
N ASN A 371 -1.36 4.00 -0.54
CA ASN A 371 -2.59 3.86 0.22
C ASN A 371 -3.52 5.04 -0.08
N ARG A 372 -4.82 4.84 0.11
CA ARG A 372 -5.82 5.90 -0.11
C ARG A 372 -5.64 7.03 0.89
N TRP A 373 -5.69 8.27 0.43
CA TRP A 373 -5.80 9.43 1.30
C TRP A 373 -7.20 9.59 1.87
N ASP A 374 -7.27 10.13 3.08
CA ASP A 374 -8.54 10.37 3.80
C ASP A 374 -9.10 11.79 3.60
N ASP A 375 -8.34 12.66 2.93
CA ASP A 375 -8.69 14.06 2.66
C ASP A 375 -8.68 14.35 1.15
N SER A 376 -9.87 14.57 0.61
CA SER A 376 -10.05 14.87 -0.81
C SER A 376 -9.49 16.23 -1.24
N GLN A 377 -9.28 17.18 -0.32
CA GLN A 377 -8.64 18.45 -0.66
C GLN A 377 -7.14 18.26 -0.92
N ILE A 378 -6.47 17.44 -0.08
CA ILE A 378 -5.07 17.06 -0.27
C ILE A 378 -4.93 16.33 -1.61
N VAL A 379 -5.83 15.39 -1.92
CA VAL A 379 -5.88 14.67 -3.21
C VAL A 379 -5.88 15.65 -4.38
N VAL A 380 -6.84 16.57 -4.42
CA VAL A 380 -6.97 17.50 -5.56
C VAL A 380 -5.76 18.44 -5.64
N ARG A 381 -5.25 18.93 -4.50
CA ARG A 381 -4.03 19.75 -4.44
C ARG A 381 -2.85 19.01 -5.06
N ASP A 382 -2.63 17.76 -4.71
CA ASP A 382 -1.43 17.05 -5.14
C ASP A 382 -1.52 16.55 -6.58
N ILE A 383 -2.72 16.29 -7.11
CA ILE A 383 -2.92 16.10 -8.55
C ILE A 383 -2.56 17.37 -9.33
N CYS A 384 -2.95 18.54 -8.81
CA CYS A 384 -2.56 19.82 -9.43
C CYS A 384 -1.04 20.02 -9.39
N ASP A 385 -0.43 19.65 -8.26
CA ASP A 385 1.02 19.75 -8.03
C ASP A 385 1.83 18.75 -8.87
N LEU A 386 1.22 17.63 -9.30
CA LEU A 386 1.85 16.60 -10.13
C LEU A 386 2.47 17.19 -11.40
N ALA A 387 1.71 17.99 -12.16
CA ALA A 387 2.19 18.60 -13.40
C ALA A 387 3.34 19.59 -13.15
N ARG A 388 3.28 20.31 -12.03
CA ARG A 388 4.32 21.28 -11.62
C ARG A 388 5.64 20.58 -11.28
N ARG A 389 5.57 19.43 -10.59
CA ARG A 389 6.76 18.70 -10.12
C ARG A 389 7.38 17.80 -11.20
N TYR A 390 6.58 17.35 -12.16
CA TYR A 390 6.98 16.34 -13.13
C TYR A 390 6.82 16.79 -14.60
N PRO A 391 7.68 17.70 -15.09
CA PRO A 391 7.78 17.94 -16.54
C PRO A 391 8.03 16.61 -17.28
N PRO A 392 7.38 16.35 -18.43
CA PRO A 392 6.64 17.31 -19.26
C PRO A 392 5.11 17.34 -19.04
N LEU A 393 4.60 16.89 -17.88
CA LEU A 393 3.17 16.89 -17.61
C LEU A 393 2.55 18.29 -17.61
N GLN A 394 1.29 18.39 -18.03
CA GLN A 394 0.52 19.63 -18.12
C GLN A 394 -0.87 19.47 -17.54
N THR A 395 -1.37 20.47 -16.82
CA THR A 395 -2.75 20.54 -16.34
C THR A 395 -3.69 20.97 -17.47
N VAL A 396 -4.79 20.23 -17.62
CA VAL A 396 -5.79 20.45 -18.68
C VAL A 396 -7.17 20.57 -18.07
N ARG A 397 -7.99 21.48 -18.63
CA ARG A 397 -9.37 21.67 -18.25
C ARG A 397 -10.30 21.49 -19.45
N TRP A 398 -11.40 20.77 -19.26
CA TRP A 398 -12.48 20.65 -20.23
C TRP A 398 -13.63 21.58 -19.87
N THR A 399 -14.44 21.91 -20.87
CA THR A 399 -15.71 22.61 -20.70
C THR A 399 -16.57 21.87 -19.65
N PRO A 400 -17.26 22.58 -18.75
CA PRO A 400 -17.99 21.94 -17.65
C PRO A 400 -18.95 20.87 -18.14
N SER A 401 -19.06 19.76 -17.40
CA SER A 401 -20.13 18.80 -17.62
C SER A 401 -21.49 19.51 -17.48
N PRO A 402 -22.53 19.12 -18.24
CA PRO A 402 -23.90 19.61 -18.04
C PRO A 402 -24.39 19.49 -16.59
N GLU A 403 -23.79 18.60 -15.81
CA GLU A 403 -24.09 18.34 -14.40
C GLU A 403 -23.41 19.31 -13.41
N GLY A 404 -22.65 20.31 -13.88
CA GLY A 404 -22.03 21.35 -13.05
C GLY A 404 -20.70 20.97 -12.39
N ASN A 405 -20.22 19.74 -12.59
CA ASN A 405 -18.89 19.31 -12.12
C ASN A 405 -17.76 19.86 -13.01
N ALA A 406 -16.62 20.16 -12.40
CA ALA A 406 -15.41 20.51 -13.14
C ALA A 406 -14.75 19.24 -13.71
N CYS A 407 -14.55 19.18 -15.02
CA CYS A 407 -13.82 18.12 -15.70
C CYS A 407 -12.36 18.54 -15.90
N LEU A 408 -11.46 17.81 -15.24
CA LEU A 408 -10.04 18.14 -15.09
C LEU A 408 -9.17 17.02 -15.58
N GLY A 409 -7.88 17.30 -15.71
CA GLY A 409 -6.96 16.27 -16.12
C GLY A 409 -5.51 16.69 -16.18
N VAL A 410 -4.70 15.67 -16.40
CA VAL A 410 -3.26 15.78 -16.60
C VAL A 410 -2.94 15.20 -17.96
N CYS A 411 -2.22 15.95 -18.78
CA CYS A 411 -1.76 15.53 -20.09
C CYS A 411 -0.25 15.30 -20.08
N LEU A 412 0.15 14.16 -20.62
CA LEU A 412 1.50 13.92 -21.10
C LEU A 412 1.49 14.14 -22.62
N PRO A 413 2.06 15.27 -23.12
CA PRO A 413 2.08 15.55 -24.55
C PRO A 413 3.00 14.56 -25.27
N ALA A 414 2.70 14.30 -26.55
CA ALA A 414 3.56 13.51 -27.43
C ALA A 414 4.98 14.10 -27.48
N LEU A 415 5.99 13.23 -27.50
CA LEU A 415 7.40 13.65 -27.53
C LEU A 415 7.74 14.41 -28.82
N ASN A 416 7.17 13.99 -29.95
CA ASN A 416 7.30 14.67 -31.23
C ASN A 416 6.04 15.49 -31.52
N ARG A 417 6.19 16.82 -31.50
CA ARG A 417 5.09 17.77 -31.75
C ARG A 417 4.85 18.04 -33.24
N ALA A 418 5.64 17.47 -34.15
CA ALA A 418 5.62 17.79 -35.57
C ALA A 418 4.55 17.02 -36.39
N ALA A 419 3.94 15.97 -35.83
CA ALA A 419 2.91 15.16 -36.48
C ALA A 419 1.55 15.29 -35.75
N PRO A 420 0.40 15.05 -36.42
CA PRO A 420 -0.87 14.94 -35.72
C PRO A 420 -0.81 13.76 -34.75
N ALA A 421 -0.72 14.08 -33.46
CA ALA A 421 -0.65 13.08 -32.42
C ALA A 421 -2.02 12.42 -32.21
N ARG A 422 -2.02 11.09 -32.03
CA ARG A 422 -3.19 10.34 -31.57
C ARG A 422 -3.38 10.63 -30.08
N THR A 423 -4.62 10.71 -29.62
CA THR A 423 -4.91 10.99 -28.21
C THR A 423 -5.53 9.78 -27.54
N VAL A 424 -4.90 9.30 -26.46
CA VAL A 424 -5.49 8.32 -25.55
C VAL A 424 -6.07 9.08 -24.36
N LEU A 425 -7.40 9.08 -24.25
CA LEU A 425 -8.12 9.69 -23.15
C LEU A 425 -8.54 8.61 -22.14
N ILE A 426 -8.01 8.69 -20.92
CA ILE A 426 -8.34 7.81 -19.80
C ILE A 426 -9.27 8.56 -18.86
N ARG A 427 -10.50 8.07 -18.69
CA ARG A 427 -11.47 8.61 -17.75
C ARG A 427 -11.58 7.73 -16.52
N THR A 428 -11.40 8.32 -15.34
CA THR A 428 -11.46 7.61 -14.05
C THR A 428 -12.65 8.02 -13.18
N GLY A 429 -13.53 8.92 -13.65
CA GLY A 429 -14.70 9.38 -12.90
C GLY A 429 -14.36 10.37 -11.78
N ARG A 430 -15.24 10.45 -10.77
CA ARG A 430 -15.13 11.39 -9.65
C ARG A 430 -14.10 10.94 -8.62
N ILE A 431 -13.19 11.84 -8.23
CA ILE A 431 -12.04 11.53 -7.37
C ILE A 431 -12.10 12.12 -5.95
N ASP A 432 -12.92 13.15 -5.73
CA ASP A 432 -12.89 13.98 -4.51
C ASP A 432 -13.97 13.62 -3.46
N ASN A 433 -14.66 12.52 -3.71
CA ASN A 433 -15.63 11.95 -2.79
C ASN A 433 -15.39 10.43 -2.74
N LEU A 434 -14.21 10.12 -2.18
CA LEU A 434 -13.44 8.87 -2.21
C LEU A 434 -14.23 7.61 -1.85
N ASP A 435 -15.37 7.80 -1.19
CA ASP A 435 -16.14 6.75 -0.58
C ASP A 435 -17.58 6.62 -1.13
N LEU A 436 -18.04 7.53 -2.00
CA LEU A 436 -19.46 7.55 -2.42
C LEU A 436 -19.66 7.41 -3.94
N HIS A 437 -18.61 7.49 -4.75
CA HIS A 437 -18.74 7.48 -6.22
C HIS A 437 -17.83 6.46 -6.90
N GLY A 438 -18.27 5.96 -8.06
CA GLY A 438 -17.65 4.84 -8.80
C GLY A 438 -16.36 5.19 -9.57
N GLY A 439 -15.56 6.14 -9.09
CA GLY A 439 -14.27 6.47 -9.69
C GLY A 439 -13.14 5.56 -9.24
N LEU A 440 -12.00 5.58 -9.93
CA LEU A 440 -10.76 4.94 -9.44
C LEU A 440 -10.06 5.82 -8.39
N PRO A 441 -9.35 5.22 -7.43
CA PRO A 441 -8.42 5.95 -6.57
C PRO A 441 -7.43 6.78 -7.42
N PRO A 442 -7.22 8.06 -7.11
CA PRO A 442 -6.33 8.93 -7.88
C PRO A 442 -4.85 8.64 -7.68
N GLU A 443 -4.44 8.11 -6.52
CA GLU A 443 -3.06 7.82 -6.15
C GLU A 443 -2.31 6.92 -7.16
N PRO A 444 -2.84 5.74 -7.57
CA PRO A 444 -2.18 4.91 -8.56
C PRO A 444 -2.07 5.58 -9.93
N MET A 445 -3.04 6.41 -10.33
CA MET A 445 -2.95 7.17 -11.58
C MET A 445 -1.90 8.30 -11.51
N MET A 446 -1.76 8.98 -10.38
CA MET A 446 -0.67 9.94 -10.17
C MET A 446 0.70 9.25 -10.31
N ILE A 447 0.86 8.06 -9.73
CA ILE A 447 2.08 7.26 -9.86
C ILE A 447 2.34 6.89 -11.33
N ILE A 448 1.33 6.42 -12.06
CA ILE A 448 1.48 6.08 -13.49
C ILE A 448 1.87 7.29 -14.32
N MET A 449 1.17 8.42 -14.17
CA MET A 449 1.48 9.63 -14.93
C MET A 449 2.90 10.14 -14.64
N LYS A 450 3.33 10.08 -13.37
CA LYS A 450 4.71 10.39 -12.94
C LYS A 450 5.72 9.46 -13.61
N GLN A 451 5.47 8.15 -13.62
CA GLN A 451 6.35 7.15 -14.24
C GLN A 451 6.48 7.38 -15.75
N LEU A 452 5.37 7.60 -16.45
CA LEU A 452 5.37 7.88 -17.89
C LEU A 452 6.06 9.21 -18.22
N ALA A 453 5.88 10.25 -17.39
CA ALA A 453 6.60 11.51 -17.53
C ALA A 453 8.12 11.34 -17.37
N ARG A 454 8.55 10.49 -16.42
CA ARG A 454 9.96 10.13 -16.23
C ARG A 454 10.51 9.41 -17.47
N GLU A 455 9.78 8.42 -17.99
CA GLU A 455 10.20 7.70 -19.21
C GLU A 455 10.29 8.61 -20.44
N ALA A 456 9.33 9.52 -20.60
CA ALA A 456 9.32 10.53 -21.65
C ALA A 456 10.55 11.46 -21.56
N ARG A 457 10.84 11.99 -20.36
CA ARG A 457 11.99 12.87 -20.12
C ARG A 457 13.33 12.18 -20.38
N GLU A 458 13.44 10.91 -20.01
CA GLU A 458 14.65 10.11 -20.19
C GLU A 458 14.77 9.50 -21.59
N ALA A 459 13.74 9.68 -22.44
CA ALA A 459 13.68 9.16 -23.80
C ALA A 459 14.02 7.66 -23.87
N THR A 460 13.41 6.86 -22.98
CA THR A 460 13.60 5.39 -22.98
C THR A 460 13.21 4.79 -24.33
N ALA A 461 13.76 3.62 -24.68
CA ALA A 461 13.42 2.95 -25.94
C ALA A 461 11.90 2.70 -26.08
N TRP A 462 11.22 2.38 -24.97
CA TRP A 462 9.77 2.24 -24.95
C TRP A 462 9.06 3.59 -25.20
N ALA A 463 9.46 4.68 -24.52
CA ALA A 463 8.86 6.00 -24.70
C ALA A 463 9.08 6.56 -26.12
N GLN A 464 10.28 6.40 -26.68
CA GLN A 464 10.56 6.80 -28.06
C GLN A 464 9.69 6.05 -29.06
N ARG A 465 9.42 4.76 -28.81
CA ARG A 465 8.57 3.96 -29.68
C ARG A 465 7.10 4.31 -29.55
N TYR A 466 6.58 4.44 -28.33
CA TYR A 466 5.13 4.47 -28.08
C TYR A 466 4.57 5.82 -27.68
N LEU A 467 5.39 6.74 -27.15
CA LEU A 467 4.99 8.11 -26.78
C LEU A 467 5.43 9.17 -27.79
N ALA A 468 6.13 8.79 -28.88
CA ALA A 468 6.56 9.72 -29.92
C ALA A 468 5.40 10.55 -30.48
N ASN A 469 4.29 9.91 -30.84
CA ASN A 469 3.15 10.55 -31.50
C ASN A 469 1.82 10.32 -30.76
N VAL A 470 1.88 10.07 -29.45
CA VAL A 470 0.70 9.81 -28.62
C VAL A 470 0.61 10.83 -27.49
N ASN A 471 -0.49 11.57 -27.45
CA ASN A 471 -0.89 12.34 -26.27
C ASN A 471 -1.62 11.40 -25.31
N LEU A 472 -1.14 11.28 -24.07
CA LEU A 472 -1.88 10.60 -23.02
C LEU A 472 -2.58 11.64 -22.15
N VAL A 473 -3.87 11.45 -21.92
CA VAL A 473 -4.67 12.38 -21.12
C VAL A 473 -5.44 11.61 -20.06
N TRP A 474 -5.17 11.91 -18.79
CA TRP A 474 -5.97 11.43 -17.67
C TRP A 474 -7.02 12.48 -17.31
N GLN A 475 -8.31 12.14 -17.43
CA GLN A 475 -9.45 12.99 -17.09
C GLN A 475 -10.22 12.46 -15.86
N PHE A 476 -10.61 13.37 -14.97
CA PHE A 476 -11.36 13.10 -13.76
C PHE A 476 -12.34 14.24 -13.42
N GLU A 477 -13.28 13.96 -12.51
CA GLU A 477 -14.31 14.90 -12.05
C GLU A 477 -14.14 15.26 -10.56
N THR A 478 -14.51 16.49 -10.19
CA THR A 478 -14.51 16.98 -8.80
C THR A 478 -15.60 18.04 -8.58
N ALA A 479 -16.23 18.00 -7.40
CA ALA A 479 -17.13 19.03 -6.88
C ALA A 479 -16.41 20.12 -6.08
N ALA A 480 -15.27 19.81 -5.46
CA ALA A 480 -14.44 20.77 -4.72
C ALA A 480 -13.88 21.88 -5.62
N GLY A 481 -13.80 21.62 -6.93
CA GLY A 481 -13.33 22.59 -7.91
C GLY A 481 -11.85 22.94 -7.74
N LEU A 482 -11.37 23.78 -8.65
CA LEU A 482 -9.94 24.03 -8.89
C LEU A 482 -9.34 25.18 -8.07
N ARG A 483 -9.61 25.27 -6.77
CA ARG A 483 -8.99 26.34 -5.97
C ARG A 483 -7.45 26.28 -5.94
N TYR A 484 -6.86 25.15 -6.35
CA TYR A 484 -5.44 24.84 -6.10
C TYR A 484 -4.47 24.84 -7.30
N ALA A 485 -4.90 24.82 -8.58
CA ALA A 485 -3.97 25.07 -9.69
C ALA A 485 -4.21 26.43 -10.34
N VAL A 486 -3.11 27.15 -10.54
CA VAL A 486 -3.08 28.55 -10.99
C VAL A 486 -3.10 28.65 -12.51
N ASN A 487 -2.66 27.61 -13.24
CA ASN A 487 -2.57 27.59 -14.70
C ASN A 487 -3.18 26.30 -15.26
N TYR A 488 -4.14 26.42 -16.17
CA TYR A 488 -4.63 25.30 -17.00
C TYR A 488 -4.58 25.70 -18.46
N ALA A 489 -4.16 24.77 -19.30
CA ALA A 489 -4.45 24.85 -20.71
C ALA A 489 -5.90 24.38 -20.96
N SER A 490 -6.61 25.06 -21.85
CA SER A 490 -7.90 24.56 -22.34
C SER A 490 -7.67 23.25 -23.09
N ALA A 491 -8.53 22.24 -22.89
CA ALA A 491 -8.50 21.03 -23.71
C ALA A 491 -8.54 21.35 -25.21
N GLU A 492 -9.23 22.43 -25.60
CA GLU A 492 -9.31 22.90 -27.00
C GLU A 492 -7.96 23.42 -27.54
N SER A 493 -7.04 23.84 -26.65
CA SER A 493 -5.70 24.29 -27.05
C SER A 493 -4.76 23.14 -27.39
N PHE A 494 -5.11 21.91 -27.02
CA PHE A 494 -4.42 20.73 -27.49
C PHE A 494 -5.10 20.29 -28.79
N ALA A 495 -4.37 20.34 -29.90
CA ALA A 495 -4.80 19.75 -31.16
C ALA A 495 -4.83 18.22 -31.02
N PHE A 496 -5.87 17.70 -30.35
CA PHE A 496 -6.10 16.28 -30.26
C PHE A 496 -6.53 15.81 -31.65
N GLY A 497 -5.73 14.96 -32.30
CA GLY A 497 -6.11 14.32 -33.55
C GLY A 497 -7.25 13.32 -33.32
N THR A 498 -7.06 12.07 -33.74
CA THR A 498 -8.03 11.02 -33.39
C THR A 498 -8.01 10.74 -31.88
N VAL A 499 -9.17 10.88 -31.23
CA VAL A 499 -9.34 10.62 -29.78
C VAL A 499 -9.87 9.21 -29.55
N TYR A 500 -9.08 8.40 -28.84
CA TYR A 500 -9.46 7.10 -28.34
C TYR A 500 -9.79 7.21 -26.85
N SER A 501 -11.09 7.15 -26.54
CA SER A 501 -11.57 7.26 -25.17
C SER A 501 -11.69 5.89 -24.54
N SER A 502 -11.12 5.75 -23.35
CA SER A 502 -11.32 4.58 -22.53
C SER A 502 -11.72 4.95 -21.10
N HIS A 503 -12.68 4.19 -20.60
CA HIS A 503 -13.20 4.36 -19.27
C HIS A 503 -12.63 3.25 -18.38
N LEU A 504 -12.11 3.66 -17.23
CA LEU A 504 -11.66 2.74 -16.19
C LEU A 504 -12.60 2.89 -15.00
N TYR A 505 -13.25 1.77 -14.64
CA TYR A 505 -14.15 1.69 -13.50
C TYR A 505 -13.73 0.50 -12.63
N PRO A 506 -13.89 0.60 -11.30
CA PRO A 506 -13.60 -0.51 -10.43
C PRO A 506 -14.70 -1.59 -10.60
N LEU A 507 -14.33 -2.87 -10.58
CA LEU A 507 -15.29 -3.98 -10.55
C LEU A 507 -16.04 -3.96 -9.22
N ASN A 508 -17.21 -3.34 -9.17
CA ASN A 508 -18.07 -3.59 -8.01
C ASN A 508 -18.48 -5.07 -8.03
N GLY A 509 -18.28 -5.76 -6.91
CA GLY A 509 -18.73 -7.15 -6.70
C GLY A 509 -20.25 -7.36 -6.79
N SER A 510 -21.03 -6.31 -7.06
CA SER A 510 -22.44 -6.39 -7.41
C SER A 510 -22.62 -6.07 -8.90
N LYS A 511 -23.09 -7.08 -9.66
CA LYS A 511 -23.51 -6.96 -11.06
C LYS A 511 -24.50 -5.81 -11.33
N ASP A 512 -25.10 -5.23 -10.29
CA ASP A 512 -26.15 -4.19 -10.40
C ASP A 512 -25.65 -2.75 -10.18
N SER A 513 -24.35 -2.55 -10.00
CA SER A 513 -23.77 -1.23 -9.72
C SER A 513 -22.83 -0.71 -10.81
N THR A 514 -23.05 -1.14 -12.06
CA THR A 514 -22.80 -0.23 -13.18
C THR A 514 -23.65 1.02 -12.92
N PRO A 515 -23.09 2.24 -12.85
CA PRO A 515 -23.92 3.43 -12.75
C PRO A 515 -24.96 3.37 -13.86
N SER A 516 -26.25 3.44 -13.52
CA SER A 516 -27.37 3.45 -14.47
C SER A 516 -27.22 4.57 -15.52
N ASN A 517 -26.43 5.61 -15.21
CA ASN A 517 -26.06 6.68 -16.14
C ASN A 517 -25.14 6.25 -17.29
N VAL A 518 -24.56 5.04 -17.27
CA VAL A 518 -23.80 4.50 -18.43
C VAL A 518 -24.74 3.98 -19.52
N ARG A 519 -26.04 3.75 -19.22
CA ARG A 519 -27.02 3.23 -20.19
C ARG A 519 -27.98 4.26 -20.78
N SER A 520 -28.02 5.50 -20.32
CA SER A 520 -28.92 6.48 -20.91
C SER A 520 -28.39 7.91 -20.92
N GLY A 521 -28.25 8.45 -22.13
CA GLY A 521 -28.59 9.85 -22.43
C GLY A 521 -27.50 10.89 -22.22
N ALA A 522 -26.83 11.27 -23.32
CA ALA A 522 -26.40 12.65 -23.67
C ALA A 522 -25.00 12.78 -24.31
N ALA A 523 -24.24 11.70 -24.48
CA ALA A 523 -22.97 11.75 -25.25
C ALA A 523 -23.13 11.37 -26.75
N ARG A 524 -24.37 11.20 -27.25
CA ARG A 524 -24.63 10.99 -28.68
C ARG A 524 -24.86 12.34 -29.36
N ARG A 525 -23.77 12.99 -29.78
CA ARG A 525 -23.75 13.71 -31.07
C ARG A 525 -22.37 14.01 -31.65
N ASN A 526 -21.28 14.02 -30.86
CA ASN A 526 -19.95 14.42 -31.39
C ASN A 526 -18.76 13.48 -31.05
N ASN A 527 -18.95 12.21 -30.67
CA ASN A 527 -17.80 11.34 -30.35
C ASN A 527 -17.96 9.91 -30.91
N PRO A 528 -17.24 9.53 -31.98
CA PRO A 528 -17.22 8.15 -32.46
C PRO A 528 -16.09 7.39 -31.75
N ALA A 529 -16.29 6.95 -30.51
CA ALA A 529 -15.30 6.10 -29.83
C ALA A 529 -15.94 4.81 -29.31
N ARG A 530 -15.44 3.66 -29.80
CA ARG A 530 -15.62 2.34 -29.19
C ARG A 530 -14.95 2.38 -27.80
N GLY A 531 -15.74 2.51 -26.74
CA GLY A 531 -15.20 2.44 -25.37
C GLY A 531 -14.86 0.99 -24.99
N GLU A 532 -13.59 0.68 -24.78
CA GLU A 532 -13.18 -0.55 -24.10
C GLU A 532 -13.19 -0.31 -22.59
N ASN A 533 -14.02 -1.05 -21.85
CA ASN A 533 -14.02 -1.06 -20.40
C ASN A 533 -13.00 -2.10 -19.91
N ALA A 534 -11.95 -1.68 -19.20
CA ALA A 534 -11.08 -2.62 -18.50
C ALA A 534 -11.56 -2.76 -17.05
N LEU A 535 -11.68 -4.00 -16.62
CA LEU A 535 -12.12 -4.39 -15.29
C LEU A 535 -10.87 -4.57 -14.41
N LEU A 536 -10.76 -3.80 -13.33
CA LEU A 536 -9.66 -3.91 -12.35
C LEU A 536 -10.16 -4.64 -11.11
N THR A 537 -9.36 -5.56 -10.58
CA THR A 537 -9.66 -6.19 -9.27
C THR A 537 -9.64 -5.12 -8.18
N GLN A 538 -10.71 -5.03 -7.37
CA GLN A 538 -10.85 -4.04 -6.29
C GLN A 538 -9.99 -4.33 -5.05
N ASP A 539 -9.23 -5.43 -5.04
CA ASP A 539 -8.51 -5.84 -3.84
C ASP A 539 -7.20 -5.07 -3.66
N GLU A 540 -7.33 -3.84 -3.17
CA GLU A 540 -6.22 -3.05 -2.62
C GLU A 540 -5.66 -3.67 -1.33
N GLY A 541 -6.34 -4.67 -0.74
CA GLY A 541 -5.97 -5.28 0.52
C GLY A 541 -6.08 -4.34 1.72
N ILE A 542 -5.97 -4.89 2.94
CA ILE A 542 -5.88 -4.07 4.14
C ILE A 542 -4.61 -3.22 4.02
N PHE A 543 -4.70 -1.90 4.27
CA PHE A 543 -3.55 -0.99 4.26
C PHE A 543 -2.83 -0.84 2.92
N GLY A 544 -3.49 -1.13 1.80
CA GLY A 544 -2.79 -1.14 0.52
C GLY A 544 -1.89 -2.37 0.36
N ASP A 545 -2.16 -3.49 1.06
CA ASP A 545 -1.40 -4.74 0.88
C ASP A 545 -1.39 -5.20 -0.60
N GLY A 546 -2.52 -5.05 -1.30
CA GLY A 546 -2.66 -5.29 -2.74
C GLY A 546 -2.27 -4.12 -3.64
N SER A 547 -1.74 -3.01 -3.10
CA SER A 547 -1.48 -1.77 -3.86
C SER A 547 -0.52 -1.97 -5.04
N LEU A 548 0.54 -2.78 -4.84
CA LEU A 548 1.54 -3.06 -5.88
C LEU A 548 0.95 -3.91 -7.01
N ASP A 549 0.16 -4.93 -6.68
CA ASP A 549 -0.50 -5.78 -7.67
C ASP A 549 -1.57 -5.01 -8.45
N TYR A 550 -2.33 -4.17 -7.75
CA TYR A 550 -3.28 -3.24 -8.36
C TYR A 550 -2.58 -2.31 -9.35
N LEU A 551 -1.47 -1.68 -8.92
CA LEU A 551 -0.72 -0.76 -9.76
C LEU A 551 -0.13 -1.47 -10.99
N ARG A 552 0.39 -2.70 -10.83
CA ARG A 552 0.88 -3.52 -11.94
C ARG A 552 -0.21 -3.78 -12.97
N GLN A 553 -1.40 -4.20 -12.52
CA GLN A 553 -2.53 -4.44 -13.41
C GLN A 553 -2.95 -3.16 -14.14
N LEU A 554 -3.08 -2.05 -13.41
CA LEU A 554 -3.47 -0.76 -13.98
C LEU A 554 -2.44 -0.25 -14.98
N MET A 555 -1.15 -0.28 -14.63
CA MET A 555 -0.04 0.10 -15.52
C MET A 555 -0.04 -0.73 -16.81
N SER A 556 -0.22 -2.05 -16.71
CA SER A 556 -0.35 -2.95 -17.87
C SER A 556 -1.52 -2.57 -18.79
N GLN A 557 -2.67 -2.18 -18.23
CA GLN A 557 -3.83 -1.73 -19.02
C GLN A 557 -3.55 -0.39 -19.70
N VAL A 558 -2.94 0.56 -19.00
CA VAL A 558 -2.57 1.86 -19.56
C VAL A 558 -1.55 1.72 -20.69
N ARG A 559 -0.46 0.96 -20.47
CA ARG A 559 0.57 0.72 -21.50
C ARG A 559 0.00 0.05 -22.74
N ARG A 560 -0.80 -1.02 -22.61
CA ARG A 560 -1.41 -1.70 -23.76
C ARG A 560 -2.24 -0.77 -24.63
N ARG A 561 -2.96 0.18 -24.02
CA ARG A 561 -3.77 1.15 -24.76
C ARG A 561 -2.94 2.17 -25.52
N ILE A 562 -1.80 2.59 -24.95
CA ILE A 562 -0.82 3.45 -25.62
C ILE A 562 -0.19 2.68 -26.80
N GLU A 563 0.27 1.45 -26.55
CA GLU A 563 0.92 0.61 -27.55
C GLU A 563 0.00 0.32 -28.76
N ALA A 564 -1.29 0.06 -28.51
CA ALA A 564 -2.29 -0.13 -29.56
C ALA A 564 -2.48 1.08 -30.49
N GLN A 565 -2.00 2.28 -30.10
CA GLN A 565 -2.05 3.46 -30.96
C GLN A 565 -0.87 3.57 -31.92
N VAL A 566 0.14 2.71 -31.83
CA VAL A 566 1.32 2.77 -32.72
C VAL A 566 1.36 1.58 -33.70
N VAL A 567 0.51 0.57 -33.47
CA VAL A 567 0.35 -0.58 -34.37
C VAL A 567 -0.43 -0.22 -35.64
#